data_AF-A0A935BFP2-F1
#
_entry.id   AF-A0A935BFP2-F1
#
_cell.length_a   1.000
_cell.length_b   1.000
_cell.length_c   1.000
_cell.angle_alpha   90.00
_cell.angle_beta   90.00
_cell.angle_gamma   90.00
#
_symmetry.space_group_name_H-M   'P 1'
#
loop_
_entity.id
_entity.type
_entity.pdbx_description
1 polymer ?
#
loop_
_entity_poly.entity_id
_entity_poly.type
_entity_poly.pdbx_seq_one_letter_code
_entity_poly.pdbx_strand_id
1 'polypeptide(L)' 'MGKNYNDDEPENVWARPEMSVTFRAEIMPGRDRGERTYRISHVARNGRVMLYDFPGEYRETAFETVNFLREKVLND' A
#
# COMPACT_ATOMS: atom_id res chain seq x y z
N MET A 1 -2.11 13.90 36.83
CA MET A 1 -2.34 12.75 35.92
C MET A 1 -2.00 13.18 34.50
N GLY A 2 -0.82 12.79 34.00
CA GLY A 2 -0.43 13.05 32.62
C GLY A 2 -1.30 12.23 31.67
N LYS A 3 -1.74 12.83 30.56
CA LYS A 3 -2.28 12.07 29.45
C LYS A 3 -1.10 11.36 28.79
N ASN A 4 -1.02 10.04 28.94
CA ASN A 4 -0.11 9.23 28.14
C ASN A 4 -0.68 9.16 26.73
N TYR A 5 -0.15 10.00 25.83
CA TYR A 5 -0.45 9.97 24.40
C TYR A 5 0.43 8.92 23.71
N ASN A 6 0.29 7.64 24.05
CA ASN A 6 1.08 6.56 23.44
C ASN A 6 0.24 5.38 22.93
N ASP A 7 -1.00 5.61 22.49
CA ASP A 7 -1.90 4.57 21.93
C ASP A 7 -2.36 4.87 20.48
N ASP A 8 -1.84 5.92 19.83
CA ASP A 8 -2.35 6.41 18.53
C ASP A 8 -1.32 6.40 17.39
N GLU A 9 -0.18 5.70 17.52
CA GLU A 9 0.61 5.34 16.34
C GLU A 9 0.12 4.00 15.81
N PRO A 10 -0.52 3.92 14.62
CA PRO A 10 -0.78 2.62 14.01
C PRO A 10 0.55 1.88 13.81
N GLU A 11 0.78 0.85 14.62
CA GLU A 11 2.07 0.13 14.81
C GLU A 11 2.68 -0.47 13.53
N ASN A 12 2.00 -0.41 12.38
CA ASN A 12 2.60 -0.76 11.09
C ASN A 12 1.81 -0.16 9.93
N VAL A 13 2.13 1.07 9.56
CA VAL A 13 1.57 1.70 8.36
C VAL A 13 2.35 1.21 7.14
N TRP A 14 2.03 0.01 6.66
CA TRP A 14 2.63 -0.63 5.46
C TRP A 14 2.41 0.17 4.15
N ALA A 15 1.48 1.13 4.19
CA ALA A 15 1.01 1.89 3.04
C ALA A 15 0.84 3.36 3.39
N ARG A 16 1.17 4.25 2.46
CA ARG A 16 0.86 5.69 2.55
C ARG A 16 0.14 6.15 1.28
N PRO A 17 -0.62 7.26 1.33
CA PRO A 17 -1.10 7.90 0.11
C PRO A 17 0.04 8.17 -0.88
N GLU A 18 -0.28 8.15 -2.17
CA GLU A 18 0.64 8.30 -3.31
C GLU A 18 1.64 7.16 -3.53
N MET A 19 1.73 6.19 -2.63
CA MET A 19 2.60 5.02 -2.79
C MET A 19 2.08 4.10 -3.89
N SER A 20 3.00 3.61 -4.73
CA SER A 20 2.71 2.60 -5.74
C SER A 20 2.66 1.21 -5.11
N VAL A 21 1.62 0.46 -5.44
CA VAL A 21 1.44 -0.94 -5.03
C VAL A 21 1.09 -1.78 -6.26
N THR A 22 1.61 -3.00 -6.31
CA THR A 22 1.37 -3.93 -7.40
C THR A 22 0.54 -5.10 -6.90
N PHE A 23 -0.64 -5.33 -7.44
CA PHE A 23 -1.43 -6.53 -7.10
C PHE A 23 -0.67 -7.80 -7.46
N ARG A 24 -0.77 -8.86 -6.67
CA ARG A 24 -0.15 -10.17 -6.98
C ARG A 24 -0.70 -10.73 -8.30
N ALA A 25 0.13 -11.44 -9.05
CA ALA A 25 -0.25 -11.99 -10.36
C ALA A 25 -1.42 -12.98 -10.26
N GLU A 26 -1.55 -13.69 -9.14
CA GLU A 26 -2.67 -14.59 -8.86
C GLU A 26 -4.01 -13.87 -8.64
N ILE A 27 -3.98 -12.59 -8.23
CA ILE A 27 -5.18 -11.76 -8.03
C ILE A 27 -5.61 -11.12 -9.36
N MET A 28 -4.66 -10.80 -10.24
CA MET A 28 -4.91 -10.25 -11.57
C MET A 28 -4.21 -11.08 -12.66
N PRO A 29 -4.72 -12.28 -12.97
CA PRO A 29 -4.11 -13.14 -13.97
C PRO A 29 -4.17 -12.52 -15.37
N GLY A 30 -3.18 -12.84 -16.20
CA GLY A 30 -3.11 -12.38 -17.59
C GLY A 30 -2.72 -10.91 -17.79
N ARG A 31 -2.31 -10.21 -16.72
CA ARG A 31 -1.84 -8.82 -16.77
C ARG A 31 -0.37 -8.70 -16.44
N ASP A 32 0.31 -7.83 -17.17
CA ASP A 32 1.69 -7.42 -16.86
C ASP A 32 1.78 -6.72 -15.49
N ARG A 33 2.98 -6.64 -14.93
CA ARG A 33 3.24 -5.94 -13.66
C ARG A 33 2.81 -4.47 -13.70
N GLY A 34 3.05 -3.75 -14.81
CA GLY A 34 2.63 -2.37 -14.98
C GLY A 34 1.11 -2.22 -14.92
N GLU A 35 0.38 -3.09 -15.60
CA GLU A 35 -1.10 -3.14 -15.60
C GLU A 35 -1.72 -3.55 -14.25
N ARG A 36 -0.91 -4.13 -13.36
CA ARG A 36 -1.26 -4.48 -11.98
C ARG A 36 -0.79 -3.46 -10.96
N THR A 37 -0.11 -2.39 -11.38
CA THR A 37 0.44 -1.37 -10.49
C THR A 37 -0.46 -0.15 -10.43
N TYR A 38 -0.82 0.24 -9.22
CA TYR A 38 -1.71 1.37 -8.94
C TYR A 38 -1.10 2.24 -7.85
N ARG A 39 -1.56 3.49 -7.77
CA ARG A 39 -1.23 4.41 -6.68
C ARG A 39 -2.32 4.38 -5.62
N ILE A 40 -1.91 4.42 -4.35
CA ILE A 40 -2.82 4.54 -3.21
C ILE A 40 -3.38 5.96 -3.15
N SER A 41 -4.71 6.10 -3.09
CA SER A 41 -5.40 7.37 -2.88
C SER A 41 -5.70 7.63 -1.40
N HIS A 42 -6.03 6.59 -0.64
CA HIS A 42 -6.36 6.69 0.78
C HIS A 42 -5.98 5.42 1.56
N VAL A 43 -5.58 5.60 2.81
CA VAL A 43 -5.32 4.50 3.77
C VAL A 43 -6.33 4.61 4.89
N ALA A 44 -7.22 3.62 4.98
CA ALA A 44 -8.25 3.56 6.00
C ALA A 44 -7.65 3.19 7.37
N ARG A 45 -8.33 3.58 8.46
CA ARG A 45 -7.91 3.27 9.84
C ARG A 45 -7.77 1.78 10.14
N ASN A 46 -8.40 0.91 9.35
CA ASN A 46 -8.32 -0.55 9.47
C ASN A 46 -7.16 -1.17 8.67
N GLY A 47 -6.26 -0.35 8.09
CA GLY A 47 -5.11 -0.80 7.31
C GLY A 47 -5.41 -1.20 5.87
N ARG A 48 -6.65 -1.05 5.39
CA ARG A 48 -6.99 -1.21 3.97
C ARG A 48 -6.65 0.03 3.17
N VAL A 49 -6.43 -0.15 1.87
CA VAL A 49 -6.14 0.94 0.93
C VAL A 49 -7.20 1.06 -0.14
N MET A 50 -7.41 2.29 -0.58
CA MET A 50 -8.14 2.65 -1.79
C MET A 50 -7.14 3.12 -2.84
N LEU A 51 -7.44 2.91 -4.12
CA LEU A 51 -6.54 3.18 -5.24
C LEU A 51 -7.12 4.27 -6.15
N TYR A 52 -6.24 5.00 -6.84
CA TYR A 52 -6.67 5.83 -7.97
C TYR A 52 -7.16 4.94 -9.12
N ASP A 53 -8.26 5.34 -9.74
CA ASP A 53 -8.84 4.73 -10.95
C ASP A 53 -9.16 3.22 -10.85
N PHE A 54 -9.17 2.65 -9.63
CA PHE A 54 -9.52 1.25 -9.37
C PHE A 54 -10.40 1.12 -8.11
N PRO A 55 -11.73 0.97 -8.28
CA PRO A 55 -12.68 1.08 -7.18
C PRO A 55 -12.65 -0.16 -6.27
N GLY A 56 -12.52 0.07 -4.96
CA GLY A 56 -12.60 -0.96 -3.92
C GLY A 56 -11.71 -0.65 -2.72
N GLU A 57 -11.74 -1.55 -1.74
CA GLU A 57 -10.83 -1.55 -0.60
C GLU A 57 -10.00 -2.82 -0.59
N TYR A 58 -8.69 -2.69 -0.41
CA TYR A 58 -7.75 -3.80 -0.53
C TYR A 58 -6.88 -3.95 0.71
N ARG A 59 -6.58 -5.19 1.07
CA ARG A 59 -5.65 -5.53 2.15
C ARG A 59 -4.24 -5.65 1.60
N GLU A 60 -3.23 -5.45 2.45
CA GLU A 60 -1.82 -5.64 2.12
C GLU A 60 -1.54 -6.95 1.35
N THR A 61 -2.14 -8.05 1.77
CA THR A 61 -1.93 -9.40 1.19
C THR A 61 -2.39 -9.55 -0.26
N ALA A 62 -3.14 -8.58 -0.80
CA ALA A 62 -3.50 -8.54 -2.22
C ALA A 62 -2.33 -8.07 -3.09
N PHE A 63 -1.31 -7.43 -2.50
CA PHE A 63 -0.19 -6.82 -3.19
C PHE A 63 1.09 -7.65 -3.06
N GLU A 64 2.01 -7.45 -4.00
CA GLU A 64 3.39 -7.91 -3.90
C GLU A 64 4.07 -7.22 -2.72
N THR A 65 4.94 -7.94 -2.00
CA THR A 65 5.72 -7.34 -0.90
C THR A 65 6.55 -6.17 -1.41
N VAL A 66 6.39 -5.00 -0.81
CA VAL A 66 7.15 -3.81 -1.18
C VAL A 66 8.58 -3.96 -0.66
N ASN A 67 9.50 -4.25 -1.57
CA ASN A 67 10.93 -4.22 -1.27
C ASN A 67 11.40 -2.75 -1.28
N PHE A 68 11.33 -2.09 -0.12
CA PHE A 68 11.75 -0.70 0.09
C PHE A 68 13.22 -0.42 -0.32
N LEU A 69 14.05 -1.45 -0.44
CA LEU A 69 15.45 -1.35 -0.88
C LEU A 69 15.61 -1.00 -2.37
N ARG A 70 14.56 -1.16 -3.20
CA ARG A 70 14.65 -0.95 -4.65
C ARG A 70 14.32 0.47 -5.12
N GLU A 71 13.58 1.25 -4.33
CA GLU A 71 13.25 2.64 -4.68
C GLU A 71 14.44 3.60 -4.57
N LYS A 72 15.50 3.24 -3.81
CA LYS A 72 16.68 4.11 -3.66
C LYS A 72 17.61 4.11 -4.87
N VAL A 73 17.50 3.14 -5.77
CA VAL A 73 18.45 2.94 -6.88
C VAL A 73 17.95 3.48 -8.22
N LEU A 74 16.69 3.93 -8.28
CA LEU A 74 16.11 4.53 -9.50
C LEU A 74 16.10 6.06 -9.48
N ASN A 75 16.59 6.67 -8.39
CA ASN A 75 16.70 8.12 -8.20
C ASN A 75 18.16 8.60 -7.99
N ASP A 76 19.17 7.77 -8.31
CA ASP A 76 20.59 8.16 -8.36
C ASP A 76 21.09 8.16 -9.82
#